data_AF-A0A5D2RXH3-F1
#
_entry.id   AF-A0A5D2RXH3-F1
#
_cell.length_a   1.000
_cell.length_b   1.000
_cell.length_c   1.000
_cell.angle_alpha   90.00
_cell.angle_beta   90.00
_cell.angle_gamma   90.00
#
_symmetry.space_group_name_H-M   'P 1'
#
loop_
_entity.id
_entity.type
_entity.pdbx_description
1 polymer ?
#
loop_
_entity_poly.entity_id
_entity_poly.type
_entity_poly.pdbx_seq_one_letter_code
_entity_poly.pdbx_strand_id
1 'polypeptide(L)'
;MVYLRVSETIMADTLLFTCLLLFLAAMQGAHAVDYAINDKTGNSRGGVRFRTTIGAQSSLQTMSSATGFIWDIFQQTNPSDRKNVPKVTLFIENGDGVALPSTTKSMLTPIT
;
A
#
# COMPACT_ATOMS: atom_id res chain seq x y z
N MET A 1 -11.32 28.42 -47.99
CA MET A 1 -11.25 26.98 -47.63
C MET A 1 -10.07 26.63 -46.72
N VAL A 2 -8.89 27.27 -46.88
CA VAL A 2 -7.69 27.06 -46.03
C VAL A 2 -7.91 27.42 -44.55
N TYR A 3 -8.60 28.53 -44.26
CA TYR A 3 -8.87 29.00 -42.90
C TYR A 3 -9.72 28.02 -42.06
N LEU A 4 -10.67 27.36 -42.73
CA LEU A 4 -11.56 26.38 -42.10
C LEU A 4 -10.77 25.15 -41.62
N ARG A 5 -9.86 24.64 -42.47
CA ARG A 5 -8.98 23.51 -42.16
C ARG A 5 -8.01 23.81 -41.01
N VAL A 6 -7.47 25.03 -40.94
CA VAL A 6 -6.59 25.46 -39.85
C VAL A 6 -7.35 25.52 -38.52
N SER A 7 -8.61 25.98 -38.52
CA SER A 7 -9.42 26.00 -37.30
C SER A 7 -9.76 24.59 -36.77
N GLU A 8 -10.02 23.63 -37.66
CA GLU A 8 -10.25 22.22 -37.30
C GLU A 8 -9.03 21.60 -36.62
N THR A 9 -7.83 21.84 -37.14
CA THR A 9 -6.59 21.31 -36.54
C THR A 9 -6.32 21.89 -35.16
N ILE A 10 -6.52 23.20 -34.96
CA ILE A 10 -6.30 23.84 -33.65
C ILE A 10 -7.31 23.31 -32.62
N MET A 11 -8.57 23.10 -33.00
CA MET A 11 -9.59 22.52 -32.12
C MET A 11 -9.28 21.06 -31.77
N ALA A 12 -8.79 20.27 -32.72
CA ALA A 12 -8.40 18.88 -32.50
C ALA A 12 -7.19 18.78 -31.54
N ASP A 13 -6.17 19.61 -31.73
CA ASP A 13 -4.99 19.63 -30.85
C ASP A 13 -5.36 20.08 -29.43
N THR A 14 -6.23 21.09 -29.31
CA THR A 14 -6.72 21.57 -28.01
C THR A 14 -7.54 20.49 -27.29
N LEU A 15 -8.38 19.75 -28.02
CA LEU A 15 -9.16 18.63 -27.50
C LEU A 15 -8.24 17.48 -27.04
N LEU A 16 -7.24 17.12 -27.84
CA LEU A 16 -6.27 16.08 -27.49
C LEU A 16 -5.47 16.46 -26.24
N PHE A 17 -5.01 17.71 -26.15
CA PHE A 17 -4.26 18.21 -24.99
C PHE A 17 -5.11 18.22 -23.71
N THR A 18 -6.35 18.70 -23.79
CA THR A 18 -7.28 18.67 -22.64
C THR A 18 -7.65 17.25 -22.22
N CYS A 19 -7.88 16.35 -23.17
CA CYS A 19 -8.07 14.92 -22.87
C CYS A 19 -6.86 14.34 -22.14
N LEU A 20 -5.64 14.60 -22.62
CA LEU A 20 -4.41 14.09 -22.00
C LEU A 20 -4.24 14.58 -20.55
N LEU A 21 -4.54 15.86 -20.29
CA LEU A 21 -4.50 16.43 -18.93
C LEU A 21 -5.54 15.78 -18.01
N LEU A 22 -6.75 15.52 -18.50
CA LEU A 22 -7.79 14.81 -17.74
C LEU A 22 -7.39 13.37 -17.43
N PHE A 23 -6.79 12.66 -18.39
CA PHE A 23 -6.26 11.31 -18.18
C PHE A 23 -5.12 11.30 -17.15
N LEU A 24 -4.21 12.28 -17.19
CA LEU A 24 -3.11 12.38 -16.23
C LEU A 24 -3.61 12.73 -14.82
N ALA A 25 -4.61 13.61 -14.72
CA ALA A 25 -5.26 13.94 -13.45
C ALA A 25 -6.04 12.75 -12.87
N ALA A 26 -6.59 11.87 -13.71
CA ALA A 26 -7.28 10.65 -13.30
C ALA A 26 -6.32 9.51 -12.89
N MET A 27 -5.06 9.56 -13.31
CA MET A 27 -4.02 8.59 -12.90
C MET A 27 -3.48 8.92 -11.51
N GLN A 28 -4.35 8.93 -10.50
CA GLN A 28 -3.91 8.99 -9.10
C GLN A 28 -3.44 7.59 -8.71
N GLY A 29 -2.14 7.45 -8.43
CA GLY A 29 -1.49 6.17 -8.14
C GLY A 29 -2.11 5.44 -6.95
N ALA A 30 -3.07 4.56 -7.23
CA ALA A 30 -3.59 3.59 -6.27
C ALA A 30 -2.60 2.45 -6.09
N HIS A 31 -1.59 2.67 -5.26
CA HIS A 31 -0.77 1.56 -4.79
C HIS A 31 -1.59 0.75 -3.77
N ALA A 32 -2.04 -0.43 -4.19
CA ALA A 32 -2.60 -1.42 -3.28
C ALA A 32 -1.51 -1.82 -2.27
N VAL A 33 -1.87 -1.86 -0.99
CA VAL A 33 -0.96 -2.30 0.08
C VAL A 33 -0.87 -3.82 0.01
N ASP A 34 0.35 -4.36 -0.14
CA ASP A 34 0.62 -5.79 -0.02
C ASP A 34 0.65 -6.21 1.46
N TYR A 35 -0.05 -7.29 1.79
CA TYR A 35 -0.10 -7.82 3.16
C TYR A 35 0.55 -9.19 3.21
N ALA A 36 1.54 -9.33 4.09
CA ALA A 36 2.26 -10.58 4.26
C ALA A 36 2.29 -11.01 5.72
N ILE A 37 2.51 -12.31 5.92
CA ILE A 37 2.74 -12.91 7.22
C ILE A 37 4.09 -13.60 7.17
N ASN A 38 4.92 -13.33 8.18
CA ASN A 38 6.17 -14.03 8.41
C ASN A 38 6.09 -14.72 9.78
N ASP A 39 5.87 -16.04 9.74
CA ASP A 39 5.83 -16.89 10.93
C ASP A 39 7.18 -17.63 11.09
N LYS A 40 7.93 -17.29 12.14
CA LYS A 40 9.20 -17.94 12.53
C LYS A 40 9.09 -18.71 13.83
N THR A 41 7.88 -19.05 14.26
CA THR A 41 7.65 -19.66 15.58
C THR A 41 7.96 -21.15 15.66
N GLY A 42 8.05 -21.84 14.52
CA GLY A 42 8.13 -23.30 14.49
C GLY A 42 6.97 -23.95 15.27
N ASN A 43 7.28 -24.94 16.10
CA ASN A 43 6.28 -25.66 16.92
C ASN A 43 6.07 -25.03 18.31
N SER A 44 6.40 -23.75 18.49
CA SER A 44 6.14 -23.10 19.77
C SER A 44 4.64 -23.09 20.07
N ARG A 45 4.29 -23.09 21.37
CA ARG A 45 2.89 -23.02 21.82
C ARG A 45 2.15 -21.82 21.23
N GLY A 46 2.85 -20.68 21.10
CA GLY A 46 2.33 -19.47 20.49
C GLY A 46 2.07 -19.64 18.99
N GLY A 47 3.04 -20.22 18.26
CA GLY A 47 2.92 -20.52 16.84
C GLY A 47 1.78 -21.46 16.49
N VAL A 48 1.65 -22.56 17.23
CA VAL A 48 0.55 -23.51 17.08
C VAL A 48 -0.78 -22.80 17.26
N ARG A 49 -0.93 -22.02 18.35
CA ARG A 49 -2.16 -21.28 18.63
C ARG A 49 -2.48 -20.23 17.56
N PHE A 50 -1.47 -19.56 17.00
CA PHE A 50 -1.67 -18.66 15.87
C PHE A 50 -2.27 -19.42 14.69
N ARG A 51 -1.70 -20.57 14.29
CA ARG A 51 -2.19 -21.33 13.13
C ARG A 51 -3.54 -22.00 13.34
N THR A 52 -3.84 -22.45 14.56
CA THR A 52 -5.08 -23.21 14.84
C THR A 52 -6.27 -22.35 15.25
N THR A 53 -6.02 -21.17 15.83
CA THR A 53 -7.08 -20.38 16.50
C THR A 53 -7.25 -18.99 15.93
N ILE A 54 -6.15 -18.29 15.59
CA ILE A 54 -6.21 -16.92 15.06
C ILE A 54 -6.30 -16.99 13.52
N GLY A 55 -5.35 -17.68 12.91
CA GLY A 55 -5.30 -17.93 11.48
C GLY A 55 -4.67 -16.80 10.68
N ALA A 56 -3.96 -17.19 9.63
CA ALA A 56 -3.33 -16.27 8.69
C ALA A 56 -4.37 -15.42 7.95
N GLN A 57 -5.48 -16.02 7.50
CA GLN A 57 -6.51 -15.33 6.74
C GLN A 57 -7.21 -14.24 7.57
N SER A 58 -7.56 -14.54 8.83
CA SER A 58 -8.13 -13.54 9.72
C SER A 58 -7.18 -12.36 9.92
N SER A 59 -5.88 -12.64 10.10
CA SER A 59 -4.87 -11.61 10.29
C SER A 59 -4.70 -10.71 9.06
N LEU A 60 -4.66 -11.29 7.85
CA LEU A 60 -4.62 -10.53 6.60
C LEU A 60 -5.86 -9.66 6.43
N GLN A 61 -7.05 -10.22 6.71
CA GLN A 61 -8.31 -9.47 6.63
C GLN A 61 -8.32 -8.31 7.62
N THR A 62 -7.89 -8.54 8.86
CA THR A 62 -7.82 -7.48 9.88
C THR A 62 -6.86 -6.38 9.48
N MET A 63 -5.68 -6.69 8.94
CA MET A 63 -4.73 -5.67 8.44
C MET A 63 -5.33 -4.84 7.29
N SER A 64 -6.02 -5.50 6.35
CA SER A 64 -6.70 -4.82 5.25
C SER A 64 -7.83 -3.91 5.76
N SER A 65 -8.67 -4.42 6.67
CA SER A 65 -9.78 -3.67 7.26
C SER A 65 -9.29 -2.48 8.09
N ALA A 66 -8.21 -2.65 8.88
CA ALA A 66 -7.61 -1.57 9.64
C ALA A 66 -7.06 -0.46 8.75
N THR A 67 -6.44 -0.83 7.62
CA THR A 67 -5.95 0.15 6.64
C THR A 67 -7.09 0.94 6.01
N GLY A 68 -8.18 0.28 5.62
CA GLY A 68 -9.39 0.96 5.15
C GLY A 68 -9.97 1.91 6.20
N PHE A 69 -10.09 1.44 7.45
CA PHE A 69 -10.57 2.25 8.57
C PHE A 69 -9.71 3.50 8.82
N ILE A 70 -8.39 3.40 8.71
CA ILE A 70 -7.48 4.55 8.82
C ILE A 70 -7.76 5.55 7.68
N TRP A 71 -7.86 5.08 6.43
CA TRP A 71 -8.16 5.95 5.30
C TRP A 71 -9.50 6.66 5.47
N ASP A 72 -10.50 5.97 6.02
CA ASP A 72 -11.83 6.54 6.27
C ASP A 72 -11.79 7.62 7.36
N ILE A 73 -11.11 7.38 8.49
CA ILE A 73 -11.00 8.36 9.59
C ILE A 73 -10.30 9.63 9.15
N PHE A 74 -9.23 9.51 8.36
CA PHE A 74 -8.45 10.66 7.89
C PHE A 74 -8.94 11.23 6.56
N GLN A 75 -10.07 10.76 6.03
CA GLN A 75 -10.65 11.19 4.75
C GLN A 75 -9.69 11.04 3.55
N GLN A 76 -8.77 10.07 3.60
CA GLN A 76 -7.81 9.76 2.54
C GLN A 76 -8.44 8.87 1.45
N THR A 77 -9.61 9.28 0.99
CA THR A 77 -10.40 8.54 -0.02
C THR A 77 -9.66 8.47 -1.35
N ASN A 78 -8.98 9.56 -1.71
CA ASN A 78 -8.12 9.64 -2.86
C ASN A 78 -6.76 8.95 -2.59
N PRO A 79 -6.32 8.03 -3.46
CA PRO A 79 -5.01 7.41 -3.35
C PRO A 79 -3.83 8.35 -3.19
N SER A 80 -3.86 9.56 -3.77
CA SER A 80 -2.77 10.54 -3.65
C SER A 80 -2.58 11.05 -2.22
N ASP A 81 -3.62 10.99 -1.39
CA ASP A 81 -3.61 11.51 -0.03
C ASP A 81 -3.09 10.47 0.97
N ARG A 82 -2.95 9.21 0.52
CA ARG A 82 -2.50 8.09 1.33
C ARG A 82 -0.97 8.10 1.40
N LYS A 83 -0.44 7.76 2.57
CA LYS A 83 1.00 7.50 2.70
C LYS A 83 1.40 6.32 1.80
N ASN A 84 2.44 6.50 0.98
CA ASN A 84 2.96 5.42 0.13
C ASN A 84 3.63 4.33 0.98
N VAL A 85 2.85 3.31 1.36
CA VAL A 85 3.31 2.12 2.08
C VAL A 85 2.96 0.90 1.21
N PRO A 86 3.91 0.40 0.42
CA PRO A 86 3.61 -0.67 -0.53
C PRO A 86 3.42 -2.04 0.13
N LYS A 87 3.90 -2.24 1.36
CA LYS A 87 3.85 -3.53 2.06
C LYS A 87 3.76 -3.39 3.57
N VAL A 88 2.90 -4.20 4.17
CA VAL A 88 2.78 -4.40 5.62
C VAL A 88 2.98 -5.88 5.91
N THR A 89 3.84 -6.21 6.89
CA THR A 89 4.14 -7.61 7.25
C THR A 89 3.89 -7.84 8.72
N LEU A 90 3.05 -8.83 9.04
CA LEU A 90 2.87 -9.33 10.40
C LEU A 90 3.97 -10.34 10.71
N PHE A 91 4.76 -10.08 11.74
CA PHE A 91 5.79 -10.98 12.24
C PHE A 91 5.27 -11.75 13.45
N ILE A 92 5.36 -13.07 13.39
CA ILE A 92 5.12 -13.96 14.53
C ILE A 92 6.46 -14.60 14.86
N GLU A 93 7.01 -14.21 15.99
CA GLU A 93 8.34 -14.62 16.43
C GLU A 93 8.25 -15.18 17.85
N ASN A 94 9.14 -16.11 18.17
CA ASN A 94 9.33 -16.53 19.55
C ASN A 94 10.05 -15.39 20.27
N GLY A 95 9.46 -14.87 21.34
CA GLY A 95 10.05 -13.75 22.06
C GLY A 95 11.26 -14.20 22.87
N ASP A 96 12.45 -13.68 22.55
CA ASP A 96 13.66 -13.82 23.36
C ASP A 96 13.74 -12.78 24.51
N GLY A 97 12.61 -12.18 24.89
CA GLY A 97 12.54 -11.25 26.03
C GLY A 97 13.04 -9.82 25.76
N VAL A 98 13.29 -9.43 24.52
CA VAL A 98 13.59 -8.04 24.17
C VAL A 98 12.50 -7.49 23.26
N ALA A 99 11.81 -6.45 23.73
CA ALA A 99 10.87 -5.68 22.94
C ALA A 99 11.61 -5.13 21.70
N LEU A 100 11.13 -5.44 20.50
CA LEU A 100 11.63 -4.84 19.27
C LEU A 100 11.27 -3.35 19.28
N PRO A 101 12.22 -2.40 19.38
CA PRO A 101 11.91 -1.01 19.15
C PRO A 101 11.67 -0.82 17.65
N SER A 102 10.40 -0.70 17.28
CA SER A 102 9.97 -0.44 15.90
C SER A 102 10.22 1.03 15.54
N THR A 103 11.47 1.41 15.32
CA THR A 103 11.81 2.65 14.61
C THR A 103 13.04 2.45 13.73
N THR A 104 12.82 2.62 12.42
CA THR A 104 13.80 2.92 11.37
C THR A 104 14.84 1.84 10.98
N LYS A 105 14.69 1.39 9.74
CA LYS A 105 15.66 0.66 8.91
C LYS A 105 17.01 1.39 8.86
N SER A 106 18.07 0.69 9.26
CA SER A 106 19.48 0.84 8.83
C SER A 106 20.44 0.78 10.03
N MET A 107 20.71 -0.41 10.57
CA MET A 107 21.98 -0.76 11.24
C MET A 107 21.90 -2.17 11.83
N LEU A 108 22.08 -3.19 11.00
CA LEU A 108 22.56 -4.51 11.44
C LEU A 108 23.30 -5.16 10.26
N THR A 109 24.48 -4.62 9.95
CA THR A 109 25.56 -5.45 9.39
C THR A 109 26.42 -5.86 10.59
N PRO A 110 26.65 -7.17 10.84
CA PRO A 110 27.65 -7.59 11.80
C PRO A 110 29.02 -7.08 11.33
N ILE A 111 29.66 -6.23 12.13
CA ILE A 111 31.12 -6.09 12.07
C ILE A 111 31.67 -7.28 12.84
N THR A 112 32.64 -7.95 12.20
CA THR A 112 33.40 -9.16 12.56
C THR A 112 33.30 -9.64 14.01
#